data_AF-A0A2V8SU50-F1
#
_entry.id   AF-A0A2V8SU50-F1
#
_cell.length_a   1.000
_cell.length_b   1.000
_cell.length_c   1.000
_cell.angle_alpha   90.00
_cell.angle_beta   90.00
_cell.angle_gamma   90.00
#
_symmetry.space_group_name_H-M   'P 1'
#
loop_
_entity.id
_entity.type
_entity.pdbx_description
1 polymer ?
#
loop_
_entity_poly.entity_id
_entity_poly.type
_entity_poly.pdbx_seq_one_letter_code
_entity_poly.pdbx_strand_id
1 'polypeptide(L)'
;MSEPTQEGLVRGIRRWDLVAIAINGIIGAGIFGLPSEVFSRIGPYSLFAFAACALVVLVIILCFCEVGSRFSDTGGPYLYARAAFGPLIGFEVGWLIWIARLTAFAANCNLLVGYLSFFWPAAAAGAPRVVIITFIVMLISLVNIAGVRNAAIVSNFFTVGKLIPLVLFIAVGLFFIQPKNYSLGPAPGYGEFSASCLLLIYAFSGFEMAIIPAGEAREPRRNTPFALLTAVGVVAVLYMLIQVVSIGTLPELAASKRPLADAATTFLGSAGGAIISAGALVSIAGNLNV
;
A
#
# COMPACT_ATOMS: atom_id res chain seq x y z
N MET A 1 2.71 -29.26 -19.14
CA MET A 1 3.79 -29.15 -18.12
C MET A 1 4.57 -27.89 -18.45
N SER A 2 4.65 -26.92 -17.53
CA SER A 2 5.47 -25.72 -17.74
C SER A 2 6.94 -26.11 -17.61
N GLU A 3 7.75 -25.82 -18.63
CA GLU A 3 9.21 -26.01 -18.56
C GLU A 3 9.81 -25.26 -17.36
N PRO A 4 10.68 -25.90 -16.56
CA PRO A 4 11.37 -25.24 -15.46
C PRO A 4 12.31 -24.15 -15.99
N THR A 5 12.39 -23.02 -15.29
CA THR A 5 13.37 -21.96 -15.60
C THR A 5 14.80 -22.43 -15.32
N GLN A 6 15.81 -21.66 -15.75
CA GLN A 6 17.21 -21.91 -15.37
C GLN A 6 17.42 -21.95 -13.85
N GLU A 7 16.50 -21.34 -13.09
CA GLU A 7 16.46 -21.32 -11.62
C GLU A 7 15.77 -22.55 -10.99
N GLY A 8 15.21 -23.46 -11.79
CA GLY A 8 14.45 -24.63 -11.29
C GLY A 8 13.06 -24.29 -10.73
N LEU A 9 12.55 -23.08 -10.98
CA LEU A 9 11.27 -22.61 -10.47
C LEU A 9 10.10 -23.03 -11.39
N VAL A 10 8.94 -23.31 -10.79
CA VAL A 10 7.72 -23.66 -11.51
C VAL A 10 6.97 -22.39 -11.91
N ARG A 11 6.66 -22.24 -13.21
CA ARG A 11 5.87 -21.11 -13.73
C ARG A 11 4.38 -21.24 -13.41
N GLY A 12 4.05 -21.03 -12.14
CA GLY A 12 2.71 -21.14 -11.57
C GLY A 12 1.87 -19.87 -11.67
N ILE A 13 2.49 -18.69 -11.59
CA ILE A 13 1.78 -17.40 -11.42
C ILE A 13 1.17 -16.96 -12.75
N ARG A 14 -0.15 -16.75 -12.78
CA ARG A 14 -0.88 -16.30 -13.96
C ARG A 14 -0.98 -14.79 -14.01
N ARG A 15 -1.42 -14.27 -15.16
CA ARG A 15 -1.60 -12.83 -15.41
C ARG A 15 -2.41 -12.09 -14.34
N TRP A 16 -3.54 -12.66 -13.90
CA TRP A 16 -4.39 -12.06 -12.88
C TRP A 16 -3.85 -12.23 -11.46
N ASP A 17 -3.06 -13.28 -11.22
CA ASP A 17 -2.33 -13.44 -9.96
C ASP A 17 -1.29 -12.32 -9.82
N LEU A 18 -0.59 -11.96 -10.90
CA LEU A 18 0.33 -10.81 -10.91
C LEU A 18 -0.39 -9.47 -10.65
N VAL A 19 -1.58 -9.27 -11.22
CA VAL A 19 -2.40 -8.08 -10.92
C VAL A 19 -2.76 -8.04 -9.43
N ALA A 20 -3.20 -9.17 -8.88
CA ALA A 20 -3.54 -9.28 -7.48
C ALA A 20 -2.33 -9.03 -6.58
N ILE A 21 -1.15 -9.59 -6.92
CA ILE A 21 0.12 -9.35 -6.20
C ILE A 21 0.50 -7.86 -6.26
N ALA A 22 0.37 -7.22 -7.43
CA ALA A 22 0.66 -5.79 -7.56
C ALA A 22 -0.29 -4.93 -6.73
N ILE A 23 -1.61 -5.16 -6.82
CA ILE A 23 -2.62 -4.45 -6.02
C ILE A 23 -2.35 -4.69 -4.53
N ASN A 24 -2.04 -5.92 -4.13
CA ASN A 24 -1.74 -6.28 -2.76
C ASN A 24 -0.47 -5.60 -2.22
N GLY A 25 0.56 -5.49 -3.08
CA GLY A 25 1.81 -4.82 -2.77
C GLY A 25 1.60 -3.33 -2.56
N ILE A 26 0.77 -2.70 -3.40
CA ILE A 26 0.49 -1.25 -3.32
C ILE A 26 -0.47 -0.94 -2.16
N ILE A 27 -1.54 -1.71 -1.99
CA ILE A 27 -2.53 -1.52 -0.92
C ILE A 27 -1.98 -2.13 0.38
N GLY A 28 -1.19 -1.32 1.07
CA GLY A 28 -0.67 -1.58 2.42
C GLY A 28 -1.26 -0.64 3.46
N ALA A 29 -0.45 -0.26 4.45
CA ALA A 29 -0.84 0.70 5.48
C ALA A 29 -1.07 2.11 4.92
N GLY A 30 -0.32 2.51 3.89
CA GLY A 30 -0.33 3.90 3.37
C GLY A 30 -1.73 4.47 3.20
N ILE A 31 -2.62 3.78 2.47
CA ILE A 31 -3.96 4.31 2.20
C ILE A 31 -4.84 4.50 3.44
N PHE A 32 -4.58 3.75 4.51
CA PHE A 32 -5.36 3.84 5.74
C PHE A 32 -4.95 5.05 6.60
N GLY A 33 -3.79 5.67 6.38
CA GLY A 33 -3.29 6.79 7.19
C GLY A 33 -3.03 8.06 6.40
N LEU A 34 -2.47 7.95 5.19
CA LEU A 34 -2.06 9.09 4.37
C LEU A 34 -3.19 10.07 4.00
N PRO A 35 -4.48 9.68 3.90
CA PRO A 35 -5.56 10.64 3.71
C PRO A 35 -5.58 11.78 4.73
N SER A 36 -5.31 11.48 6.01
CA SER A 36 -5.21 12.47 7.08
C SER A 36 -3.94 13.31 6.95
N GLU A 37 -2.78 12.67 6.77
CA GLU A 37 -1.46 13.33 6.69
C GLU A 37 -1.31 14.27 5.48
N VAL A 38 -1.92 13.93 4.35
CA VAL A 38 -1.91 14.80 3.16
C VAL A 38 -2.91 15.94 3.35
N PHE A 39 -4.10 15.64 3.89
CA PHE A 39 -5.10 16.66 4.15
C PHE A 39 -4.66 17.66 5.23
N SER A 40 -3.89 17.25 6.24
CA SER A 40 -3.37 18.16 7.27
C SER A 40 -2.37 19.18 6.70
N ARG A 41 -1.68 18.85 5.61
CA ARG A 41 -0.70 19.72 4.94
C ARG A 41 -1.33 20.68 3.94
N ILE A 42 -2.26 20.19 3.14
CA ILE A 42 -2.77 20.92 1.96
C ILE A 42 -4.29 20.94 1.86
N GLY A 43 -5.01 20.48 2.88
CA GLY A 43 -6.47 20.50 2.94
C GLY A 43 -7.11 19.74 1.78
N PRO A 44 -8.23 20.25 1.22
CA PRO A 44 -8.91 19.60 0.09
C PRO A 44 -8.06 19.51 -1.19
N TYR A 45 -6.95 20.26 -1.30
CA TYR A 45 -6.02 20.11 -2.42
C TYR A 45 -5.29 18.75 -2.43
N SER A 46 -5.41 17.99 -1.34
CA SER A 46 -4.99 16.58 -1.25
C SER A 46 -5.51 15.74 -2.42
N LEU A 47 -6.74 15.98 -2.92
CA LEU A 47 -7.26 15.28 -4.11
C LEU A 47 -6.39 15.47 -5.34
N PHE A 48 -5.96 16.72 -5.59
CA PHE A 48 -5.06 17.03 -6.70
C PHE A 48 -3.67 16.43 -6.47
N ALA A 49 -3.21 16.34 -5.22
CA ALA A 49 -1.95 15.67 -4.92
C ALA A 49 -2.01 14.15 -5.18
N PHE A 50 -3.13 13.48 -4.86
CA PHE A 50 -3.35 12.07 -5.23
C PHE A 50 -3.34 11.87 -6.75
N ALA A 51 -4.03 12.74 -7.50
CA ALA A 51 -4.05 12.67 -8.96
C ALA A 51 -2.66 12.95 -9.57
N ALA A 52 -1.98 13.99 -9.11
CA ALA A 52 -0.64 14.35 -9.57
C ALA A 52 0.38 13.23 -9.26
N CYS A 53 0.33 12.68 -8.04
CA CYS A 53 1.19 11.56 -7.65
C CYS A 53 0.91 10.32 -8.50
N ALA A 54 -0.35 9.99 -8.77
CA ALA A 54 -0.71 8.87 -9.65
C ALA A 54 -0.13 9.03 -11.07
N LEU A 55 -0.13 10.25 -11.62
CA LEU A 55 0.51 10.53 -12.92
C LEU A 55 2.03 10.37 -12.86
N VAL A 56 2.68 10.85 -11.81
CA VAL A 56 4.13 10.68 -11.62
C VAL A 56 4.49 9.19 -11.51
N VAL A 57 3.75 8.43 -10.70
CA VAL A 57 3.93 6.99 -10.53
C VAL A 57 3.66 6.24 -11.83
N LEU A 58 2.68 6.66 -12.62
CA LEU A 58 2.41 6.05 -13.92
C LEU A 58 3.63 6.15 -14.84
N VAL A 59 4.32 7.30 -14.87
CA VAL A 59 5.57 7.45 -15.65
C VAL A 59 6.64 6.48 -15.16
N ILE A 60 6.82 6.35 -13.84
CA ILE A 60 7.77 5.38 -13.26
C ILE A 60 7.40 3.96 -13.69
N ILE A 61 6.13 3.60 -13.59
CA ILE A 61 5.62 2.28 -13.97
C ILE A 61 5.78 2.01 -15.46
N LEU A 62 5.64 3.00 -16.33
CA LEU A 62 5.89 2.83 -17.77
C LEU A 62 7.36 2.46 -18.03
N CYS A 63 8.31 3.08 -17.32
CA CYS A 63 9.72 2.68 -17.38
C CYS A 63 9.91 1.23 -16.91
N PHE A 64 9.27 0.84 -15.82
CA PHE A 64 9.30 -0.55 -15.34
C PHE A 64 8.63 -1.54 -16.29
N CYS A 65 7.58 -1.13 -17.00
CA CYS A 65 6.92 -1.94 -18.02
C CYS A 65 7.86 -2.19 -19.20
N GLU A 66 8.54 -1.15 -19.69
CA GLU A 66 9.50 -1.27 -20.79
C GLU A 66 10.65 -2.21 -20.41
N VAL A 67 11.29 -1.96 -19.27
CA VAL A 67 12.43 -2.77 -18.82
C VAL A 67 11.97 -4.19 -18.48
N GLY A 68 10.92 -4.33 -17.67
CA GLY A 68 10.39 -5.62 -17.23
C GLY A 68 9.92 -6.51 -18.38
N SER A 69 9.51 -5.93 -19.52
CA SER A 69 9.18 -6.69 -20.73
C SER A 69 10.38 -7.43 -21.35
N ARG A 70 11.61 -7.11 -20.96
CA ARG A 70 12.84 -7.73 -21.46
C ARG A 70 13.35 -8.88 -20.59
N PHE A 71 12.88 -8.98 -19.34
CA PHE A 71 13.36 -9.96 -18.38
C PHE A 71 12.33 -11.09 -18.14
N SER A 72 12.85 -12.25 -17.76
CA SER A 72 12.03 -13.42 -17.38
C SER A 72 12.51 -14.10 -16.11
N ASP A 73 13.55 -13.56 -15.48
CA ASP A 73 14.21 -14.13 -14.31
C ASP A 73 13.83 -13.36 -13.05
N THR A 74 14.03 -13.98 -11.90
CA THR A 74 13.66 -13.42 -10.61
C THR A 74 14.61 -12.28 -10.23
N GLY A 75 14.09 -11.22 -9.61
CA GLY A 75 14.93 -10.18 -9.00
C GLY A 75 14.54 -8.72 -9.28
N GLY A 76 13.57 -8.48 -10.17
CA GLY A 76 12.94 -7.15 -10.33
C GLY A 76 13.94 -6.00 -10.50
N PRO A 77 13.84 -4.89 -9.74
CA PRO A 77 14.69 -3.72 -9.93
C PRO A 77 16.19 -4.01 -9.72
N TYR A 78 16.55 -4.92 -8.80
CA TYR A 78 17.93 -5.34 -8.59
C TYR A 78 18.54 -5.95 -9.86
N LEU A 79 17.81 -6.89 -10.47
CA LEU A 79 18.24 -7.57 -11.70
C LEU A 79 18.40 -6.57 -12.85
N TYR A 80 17.46 -5.63 -12.97
CA TYR A 80 17.46 -4.62 -14.02
C TYR A 80 18.66 -3.69 -13.90
N ALA A 81 18.93 -3.20 -12.70
CA ALA A 81 20.08 -2.34 -12.41
C ALA A 81 21.40 -3.06 -12.65
N ARG A 82 21.51 -4.31 -12.18
CA ARG A 82 22.70 -5.15 -12.38
C ARG A 82 22.98 -5.40 -13.86
N ALA A 83 21.95 -5.68 -14.65
CA ALA A 83 22.10 -5.94 -16.08
C ALA A 83 22.49 -4.68 -16.87
N ALA A 84 21.99 -3.51 -16.48
CA ALA A 84 22.25 -2.25 -17.18
C ALA A 84 23.60 -1.60 -16.79
N PHE A 85 23.97 -1.65 -15.51
CA PHE A 85 25.07 -0.85 -14.96
C PHE A 85 26.14 -1.68 -14.24
N GLY A 86 25.99 -3.00 -14.21
CA GLY A 86 26.95 -3.91 -13.60
C GLY A 86 26.73 -4.19 -12.11
N PRO A 87 27.61 -5.00 -11.49
CA PRO A 87 27.38 -5.57 -10.16
C PRO A 87 27.28 -4.55 -9.02
N LEU A 88 28.05 -3.45 -9.08
CA LEU A 88 28.09 -2.43 -8.02
C LEU A 88 26.75 -1.71 -7.89
N ILE A 89 26.21 -1.19 -8.99
CA ILE A 89 24.91 -0.51 -9.00
C ILE A 89 23.77 -1.48 -8.68
N GLY A 90 23.86 -2.73 -9.14
CA GLY A 90 22.95 -3.78 -8.71
C GLY A 90 22.95 -3.96 -7.19
N PHE A 91 24.13 -4.05 -6.57
CA PHE A 91 24.28 -4.15 -5.12
C PHE A 91 23.68 -2.95 -4.37
N GLU A 92 23.93 -1.72 -4.84
CA GLU A 92 23.35 -0.51 -4.26
C GLU A 92 21.82 -0.52 -4.31
N VAL A 93 21.22 -0.87 -5.46
CA VAL A 93 19.77 -0.99 -5.61
C VAL A 93 19.20 -2.06 -4.69
N GLY A 94 19.89 -3.19 -4.53
CA GLY A 94 19.50 -4.24 -3.57
C GLY A 94 19.45 -3.72 -2.13
N TRP A 95 20.46 -2.96 -1.70
CA TRP A 95 20.48 -2.33 -0.39
C TRP A 95 19.38 -1.28 -0.20
N LEU A 96 19.13 -0.45 -1.21
CA LEU A 96 18.06 0.55 -1.16
C LEU A 96 16.68 -0.12 -1.03
N ILE A 97 16.44 -1.22 -1.75
CA ILE A 97 15.20 -2.01 -1.59
C ILE A 97 15.09 -2.53 -0.16
N TRP A 98 16.17 -3.08 0.40
CA TRP A 98 16.16 -3.61 1.76
C TRP A 98 15.85 -2.52 2.82
N ILE A 99 16.49 -1.34 2.72
CA ILE A 99 16.22 -0.20 3.61
C ILE A 99 14.79 0.32 3.42
N ALA A 100 14.30 0.40 2.19
CA ALA A 100 12.92 0.79 1.91
C ALA A 100 11.92 -0.16 2.56
N ARG A 101 12.20 -1.48 2.55
CA ARG A 101 11.36 -2.48 3.22
C ARG A 101 11.40 -2.36 4.75
N LEU A 102 12.57 -2.13 5.33
CA LEU A 102 12.72 -1.88 6.77
C LEU A 102 11.90 -0.67 7.23
N THR A 103 11.99 0.44 6.50
CA THR A 103 11.25 1.68 6.83
C THR A 103 9.75 1.54 6.61
N ALA A 104 9.32 0.84 5.55
CA ALA A 104 7.92 0.51 5.34
C ALA A 104 7.34 -0.38 6.45
N PHE A 105 8.11 -1.35 6.95
CA PHE A 105 7.73 -2.20 8.08
C PHE A 105 7.50 -1.35 9.35
N ALA A 106 8.40 -0.41 9.65
CA ALA A 106 8.23 0.51 10.77
C ALA A 106 6.97 1.39 10.63
N ALA A 107 6.70 1.92 9.44
CA ALA A 107 5.51 2.71 9.15
C ALA A 107 4.21 1.89 9.32
N ASN A 108 4.21 0.64 8.84
CA ASN A 108 3.11 -0.30 9.02
C ASN A 108 2.82 -0.57 10.51
N CYS A 109 3.85 -0.86 11.33
CA CYS A 109 3.69 -1.05 12.77
C CYS A 109 3.11 0.18 13.46
N ASN A 110 3.59 1.38 13.10
CA ASN A 110 3.11 2.65 13.63
C ASN A 110 1.60 2.84 13.35
N LEU A 111 1.16 2.56 12.12
CA LEU A 111 -0.23 2.70 11.73
C LEU A 111 -1.12 1.60 12.32
N LEU A 112 -0.64 0.36 12.41
CA LEU A 112 -1.37 -0.75 13.02
C LEU A 112 -1.80 -0.42 14.44
N VAL A 113 -0.90 0.17 15.24
CA VAL A 113 -1.23 0.61 16.61
C VAL A 113 -2.16 1.82 16.62
N GLY A 114 -2.08 2.70 15.60
CA GLY A 114 -3.05 3.77 15.37
C GLY A 114 -4.48 3.23 15.21
N TYR A 115 -4.66 2.18 14.40
CA TYR A 115 -5.97 1.53 14.23
C TYR A 115 -6.38 0.68 15.44
N LEU A 116 -5.45 0.04 16.14
CA LEU A 116 -5.74 -0.71 17.37
C LEU A 116 -6.33 0.20 18.46
N SER A 117 -5.96 1.48 18.46
CA SER A 117 -6.51 2.47 19.39
C SER A 117 -8.02 2.69 19.24
N PHE A 118 -8.65 2.16 18.18
CA PHE A 118 -10.11 2.13 18.03
C PHE A 118 -10.77 1.27 19.10
N PHE A 119 -10.19 0.10 19.36
CA PHE A 119 -10.70 -0.84 20.35
C PHE A 119 -10.11 -0.58 21.74
N TRP A 120 -8.85 -0.11 21.79
CA TRP A 120 -8.17 0.16 23.04
C TRP A 120 -7.44 1.51 23.02
N PRO A 121 -8.09 2.60 23.47
CA PRO A 121 -7.53 3.97 23.38
C PRO A 121 -6.16 4.14 24.04
N ALA A 122 -5.84 3.35 25.08
CA ALA A 122 -4.52 3.39 25.73
C ALA A 122 -3.37 3.01 24.79
N ALA A 123 -3.63 2.28 23.71
CA ALA A 123 -2.63 1.95 22.69
C ALA A 123 -2.15 3.19 21.89
N ALA A 124 -2.87 4.30 21.95
CA ALA A 124 -2.56 5.49 21.15
C ALA A 124 -1.26 6.21 21.57
N ALA A 125 -0.79 6.04 22.81
CA ALA A 125 0.34 6.80 23.35
C ALA A 125 1.07 6.10 24.51
N GLY A 126 2.22 6.65 24.89
CA GLY A 126 2.96 6.26 26.11
C GLY A 126 3.56 4.86 26.08
N ALA A 127 3.78 4.29 27.27
CA ALA A 127 4.35 2.96 27.45
C ALA A 127 3.54 1.84 26.76
N PRO A 128 2.18 1.82 26.78
CA PRO A 128 1.41 0.79 26.10
C PRO A 128 1.68 0.73 24.59
N ARG A 129 1.81 1.89 23.93
CA ARG A 129 2.14 1.96 22.50
C ARG A 129 3.48 1.28 22.20
N VAL A 130 4.51 1.60 22.99
CA VAL A 130 5.85 1.03 22.81
C VAL A 130 5.83 -0.47 23.02
N VAL A 131 5.20 -0.94 24.10
CA VAL A 131 5.08 -2.38 24.41
C VAL A 131 4.37 -3.14 23.29
N ILE A 132 3.27 -2.60 22.77
CA ILE A 132 2.50 -3.22 21.68
C ILE A 132 3.34 -3.31 20.40
N ILE A 133 4.00 -2.22 19.99
CA ILE A 133 4.87 -2.23 18.80
C ILE A 133 5.98 -3.28 18.96
N THR A 134 6.71 -3.26 20.08
CA THR A 134 7.80 -4.23 20.34
C THR A 134 7.27 -5.66 20.34
N PHE A 135 6.10 -5.91 20.94
CA PHE A 135 5.47 -7.23 20.95
C PHE A 135 5.11 -7.70 19.54
N ILE A 136 4.48 -6.85 18.71
CA ILE A 136 4.14 -7.20 17.32
C ILE A 136 5.38 -7.54 16.51
N VAL A 137 6.43 -6.72 16.63
CA VAL A 137 7.70 -6.96 15.92
C VAL A 137 8.33 -8.27 16.37
N MET A 138 8.40 -8.54 17.69
CA MET A 138 8.91 -9.81 18.20
C MET A 138 8.08 -11.00 17.74
N LEU A 139 6.74 -10.90 17.80
CA LEU A 139 5.84 -11.97 17.39
C LEU A 139 6.02 -12.32 15.91
N ILE A 140 6.01 -11.31 15.03
CA ILE A 140 6.19 -11.52 13.59
C ILE A 140 7.59 -12.08 13.30
N SER A 141 8.61 -11.60 14.02
CA SER A 141 9.98 -12.13 13.90
C SER A 141 10.05 -13.61 14.30
N LEU A 142 9.43 -13.99 15.42
CA LEU A 142 9.37 -15.38 15.88
C LEU A 142 8.61 -16.28 14.90
N VAL A 143 7.50 -15.81 14.33
CA VAL A 143 6.75 -16.53 13.30
C VAL A 143 7.62 -16.76 12.06
N ASN A 144 8.37 -15.75 11.62
CA ASN A 144 9.28 -15.87 10.49
C ASN A 144 10.45 -16.84 10.77
N ILE A 145 10.94 -16.89 12.01
CA ILE A 145 11.98 -17.85 12.44
C ILE A 145 11.44 -19.29 12.52
N ALA A 146 10.19 -19.48 12.98
CA ALA A 146 9.60 -20.78 13.25
C ALA A 146 9.19 -21.59 12.00
N GLY A 147 9.10 -20.97 10.81
CA GLY A 147 8.97 -21.70 9.55
C GLY A 147 7.95 -21.11 8.57
N VAL A 148 8.47 -20.62 7.45
CA VAL A 148 7.79 -19.88 6.35
C VAL A 148 6.74 -20.69 5.59
N ARG A 149 6.62 -22.02 5.83
CA ARG A 149 5.77 -22.90 5.02
C ARG A 149 4.27 -22.59 5.09
N ASN A 150 3.82 -21.88 6.14
CA ASN A 150 2.43 -21.41 6.29
C ASN A 150 2.21 -19.92 5.92
N ALA A 151 3.27 -19.12 5.72
CA ALA A 151 3.13 -17.67 5.48
C ALA A 151 2.54 -17.34 4.10
N ALA A 152 2.83 -18.16 3.08
CA ALA A 152 2.37 -17.95 1.72
C ALA A 152 0.85 -18.18 1.52
N ILE A 153 0.27 -19.18 2.19
CA ILE A 153 -1.18 -19.49 2.08
C ILE A 153 -2.03 -18.39 2.75
N VAL A 154 -1.49 -17.81 3.82
CA VAL A 154 -2.14 -16.77 4.61
C VAL A 154 -2.21 -15.43 3.82
N SER A 155 -1.23 -15.13 2.96
CA SER A 155 -1.16 -13.89 2.17
C SER A 155 -2.28 -13.71 1.13
N ASN A 156 -2.69 -14.80 0.45
CA ASN A 156 -3.73 -14.72 -0.59
C ASN A 156 -5.14 -14.51 -0.01
N PHE A 157 -5.47 -15.14 1.12
CA PHE A 157 -6.75 -14.92 1.80
C PHE A 157 -6.86 -13.49 2.34
N PHE A 158 -5.76 -12.95 2.86
CA PHE A 158 -5.73 -11.57 3.33
C PHE A 158 -5.95 -10.55 2.22
N THR A 159 -5.46 -10.79 1.00
CA THR A 159 -5.57 -9.85 -0.14
C THR A 159 -7.02 -9.51 -0.51
N VAL A 160 -7.92 -10.49 -0.61
CA VAL A 160 -9.34 -10.24 -0.89
C VAL A 160 -10.02 -9.60 0.32
N GLY A 161 -9.62 -10.02 1.53
CA GLY A 161 -10.15 -9.49 2.79
C GLY A 161 -9.88 -8.00 3.02
N LYS A 162 -8.79 -7.43 2.48
CA LYS A 162 -8.46 -5.99 2.62
C LYS A 162 -9.32 -5.09 1.74
N LEU A 163 -9.68 -5.57 0.56
CA LEU A 163 -10.42 -4.78 -0.42
C LEU A 163 -11.88 -4.59 0.01
N ILE A 164 -12.47 -5.57 0.69
CA ILE A 164 -13.88 -5.52 1.10
C ILE A 164 -14.17 -4.29 1.99
N PRO A 165 -13.44 -4.03 3.10
CA PRO A 165 -13.62 -2.82 3.90
C PRO A 165 -13.47 -1.53 3.10
N LEU A 166 -12.50 -1.45 2.18
CA LEU A 166 -12.25 -0.26 1.38
C LEU A 166 -13.37 -0.02 0.35
N VAL A 167 -13.82 -1.08 -0.32
CA VAL A 167 -14.94 -0.99 -1.28
C VAL A 167 -16.22 -0.65 -0.54
N LEU A 168 -16.47 -1.23 0.63
CA LEU A 168 -17.63 -0.90 1.47
C LEU A 168 -17.57 0.57 1.92
N PHE A 169 -16.40 1.03 2.38
CA PHE A 169 -16.16 2.43 2.76
C PHE A 169 -16.52 3.39 1.62
N ILE A 170 -16.03 3.11 0.41
CA ILE A 170 -16.32 3.92 -0.78
C ILE A 170 -17.81 3.84 -1.12
N ALA A 171 -18.34 2.64 -1.31
CA ALA A 171 -19.69 2.42 -1.81
C ALA A 171 -20.76 3.07 -0.92
N VAL A 172 -20.60 2.98 0.40
CA VAL A 172 -21.53 3.61 1.34
C VAL A 172 -21.19 5.09 1.51
N GLY A 173 -19.91 5.42 1.73
CA GLY A 173 -19.48 6.78 2.09
C GLY A 173 -19.79 7.82 1.01
N LEU A 174 -19.81 7.43 -0.28
CA LEU A 174 -20.21 8.31 -1.38
C LEU A 174 -21.62 8.91 -1.20
N PHE A 175 -22.55 8.21 -0.54
CA PHE A 175 -23.91 8.69 -0.28
C PHE A 175 -24.01 9.69 0.88
N PHE A 176 -22.98 9.78 1.73
CA PHE A 176 -22.96 10.62 2.93
C PHE A 176 -22.02 11.83 2.82
N ILE A 177 -21.56 12.11 1.60
CA ILE A 177 -20.67 13.23 1.31
C ILE A 177 -21.38 14.55 1.62
N GLN A 178 -20.73 15.39 2.42
CA GLN A 178 -21.16 16.75 2.72
C GLN A 178 -20.31 17.75 1.90
N PRO A 179 -20.88 18.42 0.89
CA PRO A 179 -20.12 19.32 0.00
C PRO A 179 -19.38 20.46 0.73
N LYS A 180 -19.88 20.89 1.89
CA LYS A 180 -19.24 21.92 2.72
C LYS A 180 -17.81 21.57 3.15
N ASN A 181 -17.45 20.28 3.21
CA ASN A 181 -16.12 19.84 3.64
C ASN A 181 -15.04 20.02 2.55
N TYR A 182 -15.43 20.34 1.30
CA TYR A 182 -14.51 20.59 0.19
C TYR A 182 -14.18 22.07 0.01
N SER A 183 -14.46 22.92 0.99
CA SER A 183 -14.15 24.35 0.92
C SER A 183 -12.66 24.55 0.67
N LEU A 184 -12.30 24.99 -0.54
CA LEU A 184 -10.93 25.27 -0.91
C LEU A 184 -10.48 26.53 -0.18
N GLY A 185 -9.51 26.36 0.72
CA GLY A 185 -8.77 27.46 1.31
C GLY A 185 -7.78 28.09 0.32
N PRO A 186 -6.87 28.96 0.81
CA PRO A 186 -5.78 29.47 -0.02
C PRO A 186 -4.99 28.30 -0.62
N ALA A 187 -4.54 28.47 -1.86
CA ALA A 187 -3.74 27.46 -2.53
C ALA A 187 -2.46 27.19 -1.73
N PRO A 188 -2.09 25.91 -1.53
CA PRO A 188 -0.87 25.57 -0.80
C PRO A 188 0.36 26.04 -1.56
N GLY A 189 1.43 26.33 -0.82
CA GLY A 189 2.73 26.62 -1.44
C GLY A 189 3.24 25.40 -2.21
N TYR A 190 4.03 25.64 -3.27
CA TYR A 190 4.64 24.57 -4.07
C TYR A 190 5.42 23.55 -3.20
N GLY A 191 6.10 24.01 -2.15
CA GLY A 191 6.85 23.14 -1.24
C GLY A 191 5.94 22.16 -0.48
N GLU A 192 4.79 22.60 0.01
CA GLU A 192 3.84 21.74 0.75
C GLU A 192 3.14 20.76 -0.18
N PHE A 193 2.76 21.22 -1.37
CA PHE A 193 2.13 20.38 -2.38
C PHE A 193 3.09 19.29 -2.87
N SER A 194 4.35 19.66 -3.20
CA SER A 194 5.35 18.69 -3.64
C SER A 194 5.75 17.72 -2.53
N ALA A 195 5.93 18.16 -1.29
CA ALA A 195 6.18 17.29 -0.14
C ALA A 195 5.03 16.30 0.09
N SER A 196 3.79 16.74 -0.09
CA SER A 196 2.60 15.88 -0.01
C SER A 196 2.58 14.84 -1.12
N CYS A 197 2.93 15.20 -2.35
CA CYS A 197 3.08 14.26 -3.45
C CYS A 197 4.19 13.23 -3.20
N LEU A 198 5.33 13.64 -2.63
CA LEU A 198 6.42 12.74 -2.27
C LEU A 198 5.99 11.73 -1.21
N LEU A 199 5.25 12.17 -0.19
CA LEU A 199 4.69 11.29 0.82
C LEU A 199 3.67 10.31 0.22
N LEU A 200 2.92 10.71 -0.81
CA LEU A 200 2.03 9.82 -1.55
C LEU A 200 2.75 8.76 -2.40
N ILE A 201 4.00 8.98 -2.80
CA ILE A 201 4.79 7.95 -3.50
C ILE A 201 4.91 6.69 -2.63
N TYR A 202 4.98 6.83 -1.30
CA TYR A 202 4.94 5.70 -0.38
C TYR A 202 3.63 4.90 -0.49
N ALA A 203 2.46 5.56 -0.63
CA ALA A 203 1.18 4.84 -0.80
C ALA A 203 1.08 4.08 -2.11
N PHE A 204 1.77 4.54 -3.16
CA PHE A 204 1.81 3.90 -4.47
C PHE A 204 2.98 2.91 -4.64
N SER A 205 3.88 2.84 -3.67
CA SER A 205 5.00 1.88 -3.66
C SER A 205 4.50 0.47 -3.37
N GLY A 206 5.22 -0.55 -3.87
CA GLY A 206 4.86 -1.96 -3.71
C GLY A 206 4.42 -2.65 -5.00
N PHE A 207 4.28 -1.91 -6.10
CA PHE A 207 4.07 -2.51 -7.42
C PHE A 207 5.23 -3.43 -7.82
N GLU A 208 6.44 -3.18 -7.32
CA GLU A 208 7.60 -4.02 -7.58
C GLU A 208 7.48 -5.44 -7.03
N MET A 209 6.55 -5.70 -6.10
CA MET A 209 6.28 -7.05 -5.61
C MET A 209 5.76 -7.99 -6.70
N ALA A 210 5.15 -7.46 -7.76
CA ALA A 210 4.72 -8.26 -8.90
C ALA A 210 5.84 -8.56 -9.90
N ILE A 211 6.94 -7.80 -9.88
CA ILE A 211 8.04 -7.98 -10.85
C ILE A 211 9.20 -8.79 -10.30
N ILE A 212 9.32 -8.87 -8.98
CA ILE A 212 10.34 -9.70 -8.32
C ILE A 212 10.19 -11.18 -8.69
N PRO A 213 9.01 -11.82 -8.59
CA PRO A 213 8.83 -13.25 -8.90
C PRO A 213 8.61 -13.53 -10.40
N ALA A 214 9.25 -12.77 -11.29
CA ALA A 214 9.09 -12.94 -12.74
C ALA A 214 9.51 -14.33 -13.24
N GLY A 215 10.44 -15.02 -12.56
CA GLY A 215 10.83 -16.40 -12.85
C GLY A 215 9.71 -17.43 -12.65
N GLU A 216 8.76 -17.15 -11.75
CA GLU A 216 7.61 -18.01 -11.45
C GLU A 216 6.34 -17.63 -12.24
N ALA A 217 6.40 -16.53 -13.00
CA ALA A 217 5.30 -16.06 -13.81
C ALA A 217 5.23 -16.73 -15.17
N ARG A 218 4.00 -16.97 -15.65
CA ARG A 218 3.72 -17.34 -17.03
C ARG A 218 3.84 -16.11 -17.91
N GLU A 219 4.54 -16.21 -19.04
CA GLU A 219 4.74 -15.12 -20.01
C GLU A 219 5.08 -13.75 -19.36
N PRO A 220 6.11 -13.66 -18.48
CA PRO A 220 6.40 -12.47 -17.67
C PRO A 220 6.58 -11.21 -18.52
N ARG A 221 7.23 -11.35 -19.69
CA ARG A 221 7.46 -10.25 -20.64
C ARG A 221 6.19 -9.51 -21.08
N ARG A 222 5.05 -10.20 -21.13
CA ARG A 222 3.74 -9.64 -21.51
C ARG A 222 2.84 -9.39 -20.30
N ASN A 223 2.87 -10.31 -19.33
CA ASN A 223 1.96 -10.26 -18.20
C ASN A 223 2.40 -9.26 -17.14
N THR A 224 3.70 -9.02 -16.96
CA THR A 224 4.22 -8.03 -16.01
C THR A 224 3.80 -6.61 -16.37
N PRO A 225 4.01 -6.10 -17.60
CA PRO A 225 3.53 -4.77 -17.98
C PRO A 225 2.03 -4.58 -17.80
N PHE A 226 1.24 -5.59 -18.21
CA PHE A 226 -0.21 -5.55 -18.01
C PHE A 226 -0.59 -5.49 -16.54
N ALA A 227 0.06 -6.30 -15.70
CA ALA A 227 -0.24 -6.35 -14.27
C ALA A 227 0.03 -5.01 -13.60
N LEU A 228 1.17 -4.39 -13.89
CA LEU A 228 1.54 -3.09 -13.35
C LEU A 228 0.56 -1.98 -13.76
N LEU A 229 0.24 -1.87 -15.05
CA LEU A 229 -0.67 -0.84 -15.56
C LEU A 229 -2.11 -1.02 -15.03
N THR A 230 -2.57 -2.27 -14.95
CA THR A 230 -3.91 -2.56 -14.42
C THR A 230 -3.96 -2.24 -12.92
N ALA A 231 -2.94 -2.66 -12.16
CA ALA A 231 -2.90 -2.43 -10.72
C ALA A 231 -2.82 -0.95 -10.37
N VAL A 232 -1.93 -0.17 -11.01
CA VAL A 232 -1.83 1.27 -10.73
C VAL A 232 -3.12 2.01 -11.10
N GLY A 233 -3.76 1.65 -12.22
CA GLY A 233 -5.03 2.27 -12.62
C GLY A 233 -6.15 2.01 -11.59
N VAL A 234 -6.31 0.75 -11.18
CA VAL A 234 -7.30 0.36 -10.17
C VAL A 234 -7.04 1.06 -8.84
N VAL A 235 -5.78 1.04 -8.37
CA VAL A 235 -5.40 1.64 -7.09
C VAL A 235 -5.54 3.17 -7.13
N ALA A 236 -5.15 3.83 -8.22
CA ALA A 236 -5.28 5.28 -8.34
C ALA A 236 -6.75 5.73 -8.22
N VAL A 237 -7.66 5.05 -8.91
CA VAL A 237 -9.10 5.31 -8.79
C VAL A 237 -9.58 5.06 -7.36
N LEU A 238 -9.19 3.92 -6.78
CA LEU A 238 -9.58 3.56 -5.41
C LEU A 238 -9.08 4.58 -4.38
N TYR A 239 -7.83 5.03 -4.49
CA TYR A 239 -7.23 6.02 -3.59
C TYR A 239 -7.90 7.39 -3.72
N MET A 240 -8.18 7.84 -4.93
CA MET A 240 -8.92 9.09 -5.14
C MET A 240 -10.32 9.01 -4.53
N LEU A 241 -11.04 7.90 -4.73
CA LEU A 241 -12.38 7.71 -4.14
C LEU A 241 -12.34 7.66 -2.61
N ILE A 242 -11.33 7.02 -2.01
CA ILE A 242 -11.12 7.04 -0.56
C ILE A 242 -10.88 8.46 -0.06
N GLN A 243 -10.05 9.24 -0.76
CA GLN A 243 -9.78 10.62 -0.37
C GLN A 243 -11.04 11.49 -0.49
N VAL A 244 -11.81 11.34 -1.57
CA VAL A 244 -13.11 11.99 -1.76
C VAL A 244 -14.02 11.69 -0.56
N VAL A 245 -14.26 10.41 -0.27
CA VAL A 245 -15.13 10.03 0.85
C VAL A 245 -14.58 10.55 2.18
N SER A 246 -13.28 10.43 2.46
CA SER A 246 -12.67 10.88 3.72
C SER A 246 -12.88 12.38 3.95
N ILE A 247 -12.65 13.21 2.93
CA ILE A 247 -12.91 14.66 3.01
C ILE A 247 -14.41 14.91 3.18
N GLY A 248 -15.22 14.25 2.36
CA GLY A 248 -16.67 14.43 2.32
C GLY A 248 -17.40 14.05 3.61
N THR A 249 -16.87 13.11 4.40
CA THR A 249 -17.59 12.55 5.56
C THR A 249 -16.96 12.89 6.91
N LEU A 250 -15.71 13.34 6.97
CA LEU A 250 -15.00 13.63 8.22
C LEU A 250 -14.46 15.07 8.26
N PRO A 251 -15.15 16.01 8.96
CA PRO A 251 -14.70 17.40 9.06
C PRO A 251 -13.32 17.59 9.69
N GLU A 252 -12.97 16.77 10.70
CA GLU A 252 -11.70 16.84 11.42
C GLU A 252 -10.64 15.87 10.85
N LEU A 253 -10.67 15.64 9.54
CA LEU A 253 -9.79 14.66 8.88
C LEU A 253 -8.30 14.86 9.21
N ALA A 254 -7.83 16.11 9.28
CA ALA A 254 -6.44 16.47 9.55
C ALA A 254 -5.89 15.98 10.91
N ALA A 255 -6.76 15.77 11.90
CA ALA A 255 -6.36 15.38 13.25
C ALA A 255 -6.49 13.87 13.49
N SER A 256 -7.09 13.13 12.55
CA SER A 256 -7.38 11.71 12.74
C SER A 256 -6.13 10.86 12.58
N LYS A 257 -5.92 9.94 13.53
CA LYS A 257 -4.88 8.89 13.48
C LYS A 257 -5.33 7.64 12.71
N ARG A 258 -6.62 7.57 12.35
CA ARG A 258 -7.28 6.42 11.71
C ARG A 258 -8.41 6.93 10.79
N PRO A 259 -8.07 7.74 9.78
CA PRO A 259 -9.01 8.57 9.03
C PRO A 259 -10.20 7.79 8.47
N LEU A 260 -9.97 6.60 7.90
CA LEU A 260 -11.05 5.82 7.30
C LEU A 260 -12.00 5.25 8.38
N ALA A 261 -11.49 4.86 9.56
CA ALA A 261 -12.34 4.35 10.63
C ALA A 261 -13.16 5.47 11.29
N ASP A 262 -12.55 6.64 11.52
CA ASP A 262 -13.26 7.80 12.07
C ASP A 262 -14.30 8.32 11.07
N ALA A 263 -13.96 8.38 9.78
CA ALA A 263 -14.90 8.69 8.71
C ALA A 263 -16.04 7.68 8.65
N ALA A 264 -15.75 6.37 8.68
CA ALA A 264 -16.80 5.35 8.71
C ALA A 264 -17.70 5.45 9.93
N THR A 265 -17.17 5.93 11.07
CA THR A 265 -17.96 6.15 12.28
C THR A 265 -19.02 7.24 12.08
N THR A 266 -18.77 8.25 11.24
CA THR A 266 -19.72 9.34 11.01
C THR A 266 -20.95 8.91 10.21
N PHE A 267 -20.82 7.93 9.31
CA PHE A 267 -21.92 7.52 8.41
C PHE A 267 -22.43 6.09 8.61
N LEU A 268 -21.66 5.19 9.22
CA LEU A 268 -22.05 3.81 9.55
C LEU A 268 -22.09 3.56 11.08
N GLY A 269 -21.84 4.59 11.90
CA GLY A 269 -21.75 4.46 13.36
C GLY A 269 -20.55 3.63 13.82
N SER A 270 -20.52 3.29 15.11
CA SER A 270 -19.41 2.56 15.74
C SER A 270 -19.12 1.20 15.07
N ALA A 271 -20.14 0.54 14.53
CA ALA A 271 -20.00 -0.71 13.79
C ALA A 271 -19.19 -0.52 12.50
N GLY A 272 -19.44 0.56 11.74
CA GLY A 272 -18.64 0.90 10.56
C GLY A 272 -17.17 1.17 10.91
N GLY A 273 -16.93 1.98 11.94
CA GLY A 273 -15.58 2.24 12.44
C GLY A 273 -14.85 0.97 12.88
N ALA A 274 -15.55 0.03 13.52
CA ALA A 274 -15.01 -1.26 13.91
C ALA A 274 -14.67 -2.16 12.71
N ILE A 275 -15.54 -2.23 11.69
CA ILE A 275 -15.30 -3.01 10.48
C ILE A 275 -14.08 -2.49 9.73
N ILE A 276 -13.98 -1.17 9.53
CA ILE A 276 -12.83 -0.57 8.87
C ILE A 276 -11.56 -0.76 9.71
N SER A 277 -11.65 -0.62 11.03
CA SER A 277 -10.49 -0.82 11.91
C SER A 277 -10.00 -2.26 11.91
N ALA A 278 -10.90 -3.24 12.01
CA ALA A 278 -10.55 -4.65 11.90
C ALA A 278 -9.95 -4.98 10.52
N GLY A 279 -10.55 -4.44 9.45
CA GLY A 279 -10.05 -4.58 8.09
C GLY A 279 -8.64 -4.00 7.90
N ALA A 280 -8.38 -2.81 8.45
CA ALA A 280 -7.06 -2.18 8.43
C ALA A 280 -6.04 -2.99 9.23
N LEU A 281 -6.38 -3.46 10.44
CA LEU A 281 -5.50 -4.30 11.26
C LEU A 281 -5.11 -5.58 10.53
N VAL A 282 -6.08 -6.27 9.93
CA VAL A 282 -5.87 -7.48 9.14
C VAL A 282 -5.01 -7.19 7.90
N SER A 283 -5.30 -6.11 7.18
CA SER A 283 -4.54 -5.69 6.00
C SER A 283 -3.08 -5.41 6.33
N ILE A 284 -2.82 -4.61 7.38
CA ILE A 284 -1.48 -4.21 7.78
C ILE A 284 -0.70 -5.40 8.35
N ALA A 285 -1.33 -6.24 9.18
CA ALA A 285 -0.71 -7.47 9.68
C ALA A 285 -0.34 -8.43 8.54
N GLY A 286 -1.22 -8.56 7.54
CA GLY A 286 -0.92 -9.34 6.34
C GLY A 286 0.24 -8.77 5.53
N ASN A 287 0.35 -7.44 5.43
CA ASN A 287 1.47 -6.78 4.75
C ASN A 287 2.79 -6.92 5.53
N LEU A 288 2.77 -6.93 6.86
CA LEU A 288 3.97 -7.13 7.69
C LEU A 288 4.55 -8.56 7.60
N ASN A 289 3.79 -9.51 7.09
CA ASN A 289 4.19 -10.92 6.98
C ASN A 289 4.72 -11.29 5.58
N VAL A 290 4.80 -10.33 4.66
CA VAL A 290 5.24 -10.50 3.25
C VAL A 290 6.38 -9.54 2.97
#